data_AF-A0A939APB5-F1
#
_entry.id   AF-A0A939APB5-F1
#
_cell.length_a   1.000
_cell.length_b   1.000
_cell.length_c   1.000
_cell.angle_alpha   90.00
_cell.angle_beta   90.00
_cell.angle_gamma   90.00
#
_symmetry.space_group_name_H-M   'P 1'
#
loop_
_entity.id
_entity.type
_entity.pdbx_description
1 polymer ?
#
loop_
_entity_poly.entity_id
_entity_poly.type
_entity_poly.pdbx_seq_one_letter_code
_entity_poly.pdbx_strand_id
1 'polypeptide(L)'
;MAARPICQHRQQSGDWCGAPPIRGEAFCFWHHPDYADEAAQARRMGGLRSRREHTVAGAYDLAGITTVAGLQRVLEIAMLDSVGLDNTIARARTLGYLVGMGLKALEVGDHEQRLAALEAAIRKGPAPARSAFDAEPERVEFVEAAS
;
A
#
# COMPACT_ATOMS: atom_id res chain seq x y z
N MET A 1 -28.21 10.29 28.19
CA MET A 1 -27.40 10.89 27.11
C MET A 1 -28.34 11.60 26.16
N ALA A 2 -28.16 12.91 25.91
CA ALA A 2 -28.98 13.64 24.95
C ALA A 2 -28.61 13.21 23.52
N ALA A 3 -29.61 13.05 22.65
CA ALA A 3 -29.38 12.76 21.24
C ALA A 3 -28.55 13.88 20.61
N ARG A 4 -27.50 13.52 19.86
CA ARG A 4 -26.71 14.50 19.11
C ARG A 4 -27.61 15.16 18.07
N PRO A 5 -27.59 16.50 17.94
CA PRO A 5 -28.35 17.17 16.90
C PRO A 5 -27.85 16.71 15.52
N ILE A 6 -28.79 16.47 14.60
CA ILE A 6 -28.53 16.08 13.22
C ILE A 6 -29.00 17.19 12.28
N CYS A 7 -28.43 17.26 11.09
CA CYS A 7 -28.84 18.20 10.07
C CYS A 7 -30.31 17.99 9.66
N GLN A 8 -31.09 19.07 9.63
CA GLN A 8 -32.52 19.06 9.25
C GLN A 8 -32.75 19.05 7.73
N HIS A 9 -31.80 18.58 6.92
CA HIS A 9 -32.01 18.41 5.47
C HIS A 9 -32.54 17.02 5.16
N ARG A 10 -33.57 16.92 4.31
CA ARG A 10 -34.07 15.65 3.77
C ARG A 10 -33.40 15.35 2.43
N GLN A 11 -32.80 14.17 2.35
CA GLN A 11 -32.18 13.65 1.13
C GLN A 11 -33.25 13.27 0.10
N GLN A 12 -32.83 13.06 -1.15
CA GLN A 12 -33.72 12.60 -2.23
C GLN A 12 -34.34 11.21 -1.95
N SER A 13 -33.67 10.37 -1.16
CA SER A 13 -34.20 9.09 -0.69
C SER A 13 -35.32 9.22 0.36
N GLY A 14 -35.56 10.42 0.89
CA GLY A 14 -36.52 10.69 1.97
C GLY A 14 -35.91 10.68 3.37
N ASP A 15 -34.68 10.16 3.52
CA ASP A 15 -33.96 10.08 4.79
C ASP A 15 -33.40 11.43 5.24
N TRP A 16 -33.23 11.60 6.56
CA TRP A 16 -32.54 12.76 7.11
C TRP A 16 -31.03 12.69 6.85
N CYS A 17 -30.40 13.85 6.69
CA CYS A 17 -28.95 13.94 6.63
C CYS A 17 -28.33 13.55 7.98
N GLY A 18 -27.46 12.53 7.98
CA GLY A 18 -26.77 12.06 9.19
C GLY A 18 -25.60 12.94 9.65
N ALA A 19 -25.29 14.02 8.94
CA ALA A 19 -24.18 14.91 9.30
C ALA A 19 -24.53 15.79 10.52
N PRO A 20 -23.58 16.05 11.41
CA PRO A 20 -23.79 17.01 12.50
C PRO A 20 -24.00 18.42 11.92
N PRO A 21 -24.94 19.20 12.46
CA PRO A 21 -25.11 20.59 12.05
C PRO A 21 -23.94 21.45 12.53
N ILE A 22 -23.79 22.62 11.91
CA ILE A 22 -22.86 23.65 12.39
C ILE A 22 -23.30 24.07 13.79
N ARG A 23 -22.35 24.42 14.66
CA ARG A 23 -22.65 24.80 16.04
C ARG A 23 -23.60 26.01 16.06
N GLY A 24 -24.79 25.81 16.62
CA GLY A 24 -25.82 26.86 16.70
C GLY A 24 -26.82 26.85 15.54
N GLU A 25 -26.60 26.01 14.53
CA GLU A 25 -27.41 25.99 13.30
C GLU A 25 -28.30 24.75 13.18
N ALA A 26 -29.29 24.82 12.29
CA ALA A 26 -30.16 23.70 11.93
C ALA A 26 -29.57 22.78 10.84
N PHE A 27 -28.58 23.26 10.08
CA PHE A 27 -28.03 22.56 8.92
C PHE A 27 -26.53 22.29 9.06
N CYS A 28 -26.04 21.24 8.38
CA CYS A 28 -24.61 21.00 8.24
C CYS A 28 -24.01 21.87 7.14
N PHE A 29 -22.68 21.94 7.07
CA PHE A 29 -21.93 22.68 6.05
C PHE A 29 -22.42 22.42 4.61
N TRP A 30 -22.83 21.19 4.29
CA TRP A 30 -23.24 20.82 2.94
C TRP A 30 -24.64 21.31 2.52
N HIS A 31 -25.50 21.63 3.50
CA HIS A 31 -26.91 21.97 3.29
C HIS A 31 -27.30 23.35 3.85
N HIS A 32 -26.37 24.06 4.46
CA HIS A 32 -26.61 25.41 4.95
C HIS A 32 -26.67 26.40 3.77
N PRO A 33 -27.69 27.27 3.68
CA PRO A 33 -27.86 28.18 2.54
C PRO A 33 -26.70 29.16 2.42
N ASP A 34 -26.24 29.73 3.53
CA ASP A 34 -25.16 30.74 3.51
C ASP A 34 -23.79 30.16 3.17
N TYR A 35 -23.63 28.83 3.20
CA TYR A 35 -22.38 28.14 2.84
C TYR A 35 -22.49 27.42 1.48
N ALA A 36 -23.53 27.69 0.70
CA ALA A 36 -23.80 26.98 -0.54
C ALA A 36 -22.63 27.10 -1.55
N ASP A 37 -22.03 28.28 -1.62
CA ASP A 37 -20.92 28.56 -2.54
C ASP A 37 -19.62 27.89 -2.10
N GLU A 38 -19.25 27.94 -0.81
CA GLU A 38 -18.08 27.24 -0.29
C GLU A 38 -18.27 25.72 -0.40
N ALA A 39 -19.47 25.21 -0.12
CA ALA A 39 -19.79 23.80 -0.29
C ALA A 39 -19.68 23.37 -1.76
N ALA A 40 -20.14 24.20 -2.70
CA ALA A 40 -19.96 23.93 -4.13
C ALA A 40 -18.48 23.92 -4.54
N GLN A 41 -17.68 24.87 -4.03
CA GLN A 41 -16.25 24.91 -4.28
C GLN A 41 -15.53 23.69 -3.68
N ALA A 42 -15.87 23.29 -2.46
CA ALA A 42 -15.33 22.09 -1.82
C ALA A 42 -15.65 20.82 -2.62
N ARG A 43 -16.88 20.68 -3.15
CA ARG A 43 -17.24 19.57 -4.05
C ARG A 43 -16.43 19.59 -5.35
N ARG A 44 -16.25 20.77 -5.98
CA ARG A 44 -15.42 20.91 -7.19
C ARG A 44 -13.97 20.49 -6.93
N MET A 45 -13.36 20.98 -5.85
CA MET A 45 -12.00 20.62 -5.47
C MET A 45 -11.86 19.13 -5.14
N GLY A 46 -12.84 18.56 -4.43
CA GLY A 46 -12.90 17.12 -4.16
C GLY A 46 -12.99 16.29 -5.46
N GLY A 47 -13.81 16.73 -6.41
CA GLY A 47 -13.94 16.09 -7.72
C GLY A 47 -12.67 16.18 -8.57
N LEU A 48 -11.99 17.34 -8.58
CA LEU A 48 -10.69 17.52 -9.23
C LEU A 48 -9.63 16.59 -8.63
N ARG A 49 -9.60 16.48 -7.30
CA ARG A 49 -8.70 15.59 -6.59
C ARG A 49 -8.98 14.11 -6.89
N SER A 50 -10.23 13.68 -6.78
CA SER A 50 -10.64 12.30 -7.10
C SER A 50 -10.31 11.94 -8.55
N ARG A 51 -10.59 12.83 -9.51
CA ARG A 51 -10.20 12.63 -10.92
C ARG A 51 -8.69 12.51 -11.07
N ARG A 52 -7.91 13.38 -10.45
CA ARG A 52 -6.44 13.29 -10.46
C ARG A 52 -5.96 11.97 -9.87
N GLU A 53 -6.48 11.58 -8.71
CA GLU A 53 -6.10 10.32 -8.05
C GLU A 53 -6.43 9.09 -8.92
N HIS A 54 -7.61 9.04 -9.55
CA HIS A 54 -7.97 7.97 -10.49
C HIS A 54 -7.10 7.98 -11.75
N THR A 55 -6.82 9.14 -12.33
CA THR A 55 -5.94 9.27 -13.50
C THR A 55 -4.51 8.86 -13.15
N VAL A 56 -3.99 9.25 -11.99
CA VAL A 56 -2.64 8.87 -11.51
C VAL A 56 -2.58 7.37 -11.25
N ALA A 57 -3.58 6.79 -10.58
CA ALA A 57 -3.65 5.36 -10.33
C ALA A 57 -3.70 4.54 -11.63
N GLY A 58 -4.47 5.00 -12.62
CA GLY A 58 -4.55 4.37 -13.95
C GLY A 58 -3.29 4.57 -14.79
N ALA A 59 -2.71 5.77 -14.79
CA ALA A 59 -1.52 6.10 -15.59
C ALA A 59 -0.26 5.37 -15.10
N TYR A 60 -0.17 5.12 -13.80
CA TYR A 60 0.97 4.46 -13.18
C TYR A 60 0.71 2.99 -12.81
N ASP A 61 -0.44 2.45 -13.22
CA ASP A 61 -0.86 1.07 -12.93
C ASP A 61 -0.66 0.69 -11.45
N LEU A 62 -1.06 1.61 -10.56
CA LEU A 62 -0.85 1.46 -9.11
C LEU A 62 -1.85 0.47 -8.49
N ALA A 63 -2.80 -0.05 -9.27
CA ALA A 63 -3.76 -1.04 -8.82
C ALA A 63 -3.10 -2.43 -8.80
N GLY A 64 -2.86 -2.98 -7.60
CA GLY A 64 -2.39 -4.35 -7.47
C GLY A 64 -0.90 -4.53 -7.73
N ILE A 65 -0.07 -3.63 -7.19
CA ILE A 65 1.38 -3.80 -7.18
C ILE A 65 1.73 -5.08 -6.40
N THR A 66 2.11 -6.12 -7.14
CA THR A 66 2.46 -7.44 -6.59
C THR A 66 3.89 -7.86 -6.95
N THR A 67 4.63 -7.01 -7.67
CA THR A 67 5.98 -7.31 -8.15
C THR A 67 6.99 -6.26 -7.72
N VAL A 68 8.25 -6.65 -7.60
CA VAL A 68 9.37 -5.74 -7.32
C VAL A 68 9.50 -4.65 -8.38
N ALA A 69 9.34 -5.01 -9.66
CA ALA A 69 9.37 -4.03 -10.76
C ALA A 69 8.23 -2.99 -10.66
N GLY A 70 7.04 -3.42 -10.22
CA GLY A 70 5.94 -2.50 -9.95
C GLY A 70 6.28 -1.52 -8.83
N LEU A 71 6.86 -2.00 -7.72
CA LEU A 71 7.31 -1.15 -6.61
C LEU A 71 8.40 -0.16 -7.03
N GLN A 72 9.36 -0.59 -7.85
CA GLN A 72 10.42 0.29 -8.37
C GLN A 72 9.82 1.46 -9.17
N ARG A 73 8.84 1.20 -10.03
CA ARG A 73 8.14 2.24 -10.78
C ARG A 73 7.49 3.26 -9.85
N VAL A 74 6.81 2.81 -8.79
CA VAL A 74 6.20 3.72 -7.80
C VAL A 74 7.25 4.58 -7.11
N LEU A 75 8.39 4.00 -6.74
CA LEU A 75 9.48 4.72 -6.11
C LEU A 75 10.07 5.78 -7.04
N GLU A 76 10.24 5.47 -8.33
CA GLU A 76 10.71 6.44 -9.35
C GLU A 76 9.75 7.64 -9.47
N ILE A 77 8.44 7.37 -9.57
CA ILE A 77 7.41 8.42 -9.64
C ILE A 77 7.45 9.28 -8.38
N ALA A 78 7.46 8.65 -7.21
CA ALA A 78 7.50 9.35 -5.94
C ALA A 78 8.76 10.22 -5.78
N MET A 79 9.90 9.74 -6.28
CA MET A 79 11.15 10.53 -6.31
C MET A 79 11.03 11.73 -7.25
N LEU A 80 10.55 11.54 -8.48
CA LEU A 80 10.36 12.63 -9.45
C LEU A 80 9.40 13.71 -8.92
N ASP A 81 8.25 13.28 -8.40
CA ASP A 81 7.26 14.18 -7.80
C ASP A 81 7.85 14.93 -6.61
N SER A 82 8.65 14.26 -5.76
CA SER A 82 9.28 14.88 -4.60
C SER A 82 10.32 15.93 -5.00
N VAL A 83 11.08 15.71 -6.09
CA VAL A 83 12.06 16.68 -6.61
C VAL A 83 11.38 17.93 -7.14
N GLY A 84 10.15 17.82 -7.66
CA GLY A 84 9.35 18.95 -8.13
C GLY A 84 8.81 19.88 -7.03
N LEU A 85 8.91 19.49 -5.75
CA LEU A 85 8.45 20.31 -4.62
C LEU A 85 9.51 21.34 -4.18
N ASP A 86 9.08 22.37 -3.45
CA ASP A 86 9.98 23.38 -2.86
C ASP A 86 11.05 22.76 -1.97
N ASN A 87 12.22 23.40 -1.95
CA ASN A 87 13.35 22.90 -1.18
C ASN A 87 13.15 23.09 0.32
N THR A 88 12.96 21.96 1.00
CA THR A 88 12.74 21.92 2.45
C THR A 88 13.47 20.73 3.07
N ILE A 89 13.69 20.77 4.38
CA ILE A 89 14.22 19.64 5.15
C ILE A 89 13.30 18.42 5.02
N ALA A 90 11.99 18.64 4.97
CA ALA A 90 11.01 17.57 4.79
C ALA A 90 11.23 16.84 3.46
N ARG A 91 11.43 17.58 2.36
CA ARG A 91 11.75 17.00 1.05
C ARG A 91 13.03 16.18 1.09
N ALA A 92 14.11 16.70 1.69
CA ALA A 92 15.38 15.99 1.81
C ALA A 92 15.23 14.66 2.57
N ARG A 93 14.45 14.65 3.66
CA ARG A 93 14.15 13.42 4.42
C ARG A 93 13.34 12.41 3.62
N THR A 94 12.31 12.88 2.91
CA THR A 94 11.50 12.03 2.02
C THR A 94 12.37 11.39 0.94
N LEU A 95 13.23 12.17 0.27
CA LEU A 95 14.14 11.64 -0.73
C LEU A 95 15.10 10.60 -0.14
N GLY A 96 15.69 10.87 1.03
CA GLY A 96 16.55 9.89 1.72
C GLY A 96 15.82 8.59 2.04
N TYR A 97 14.57 8.67 2.49
CA TYR A 97 13.73 7.50 2.75
C TYR A 97 13.41 6.71 1.47
N LEU A 98 13.02 7.41 0.39
CA LEU A 98 12.72 6.79 -0.91
C LEU A 98 13.94 6.09 -1.50
N VAL A 99 15.14 6.67 -1.37
CA VAL A 99 16.40 6.04 -1.79
C VAL A 99 16.66 4.77 -0.99
N GLY A 100 16.46 4.79 0.33
CA GLY A 100 16.61 3.59 1.17
C GLY A 100 15.64 2.48 0.78
N MET A 101 14.39 2.82 0.47
CA MET A 101 13.41 1.85 -0.05
C MET A 101 13.77 1.33 -1.44
N GLY A 102 14.31 2.17 -2.31
CA GLY A 102 14.82 1.80 -3.63
C GLY A 102 15.97 0.80 -3.55
N LEU A 103 16.93 1.03 -2.65
CA LEU A 103 18.01 0.06 -2.39
C LEU A 103 17.43 -1.29 -1.98
N LYS A 104 16.43 -1.30 -1.08
CA LYS A 104 15.84 -2.55 -0.64
C LYS A 104 15.10 -3.29 -1.76
N ALA A 105 14.39 -2.56 -2.62
CA ALA A 105 13.71 -3.15 -3.77
C ALA A 105 14.71 -3.79 -4.74
N LEU A 106 15.87 -3.16 -4.98
CA LEU A 106 16.94 -3.72 -5.81
C LEU A 106 17.53 -5.01 -5.20
N GLU A 107 17.80 -5.02 -3.90
CA GLU A 107 18.27 -6.23 -3.20
C GLU A 107 17.29 -7.39 -3.34
N VAL A 108 16.00 -7.14 -3.12
CA VAL A 108 14.97 -8.18 -3.21
C VAL A 108 14.86 -8.69 -4.65
N GLY A 109 14.94 -7.81 -5.66
CA GLY A 109 14.94 -8.22 -7.06
C GLY A 109 16.13 -9.10 -7.45
N ASP A 110 17.35 -8.79 -6.96
CA ASP A 110 18.53 -9.66 -7.15
C ASP A 110 18.30 -11.04 -6.53
N HIS A 111 17.75 -11.08 -5.31
CA HIS A 111 17.45 -12.33 -4.63
C HIS A 111 16.42 -13.17 -5.37
N GLU A 112 15.33 -12.57 -5.86
CA GLU A 112 14.33 -13.25 -6.69
C GLU A 112 14.96 -13.83 -7.97
N GLN A 113 15.81 -13.08 -8.65
CA GLN A 113 16.48 -13.53 -9.87
C GLN A 113 17.43 -14.71 -9.60
N ARG A 114 18.20 -14.63 -8.51
CA ARG A 114 19.13 -15.70 -8.11
C ARG A 114 18.40 -16.96 -7.67
N LEU A 115 17.30 -16.83 -6.91
CA LEU A 115 16.46 -17.95 -6.52
C LEU A 115 15.84 -18.61 -7.76
N ALA A 116 15.27 -17.84 -8.68
CA ALA A 116 14.71 -18.37 -9.91
C ALA A 116 15.75 -19.13 -10.76
N ALA A 117 16.99 -18.62 -10.83
CA ALA A 117 18.08 -19.31 -11.52
C ALA A 117 18.45 -20.65 -10.85
N LEU A 118 18.52 -20.68 -9.51
CA LEU A 118 18.79 -21.90 -8.75
C LEU A 118 17.66 -22.92 -8.90
N GLU A 119 16.40 -22.50 -8.79
CA GLU A 119 15.24 -23.37 -8.98
C GLU A 119 15.20 -23.94 -10.41
N ALA A 120 15.52 -23.14 -11.42
CA ALA A 120 15.58 -23.60 -12.80
C ALA A 120 16.69 -24.62 -13.01
N ALA A 121 17.85 -24.44 -12.36
CA ALA A 121 18.95 -25.40 -12.41
C ALA A 121 18.56 -26.74 -11.74
N ILE A 122 17.92 -26.69 -10.58
CA ILE A 122 17.44 -27.89 -9.87
C ILE A 122 16.42 -28.66 -10.72
N ARG A 123 15.47 -27.97 -11.37
CA ARG A 123 14.46 -28.63 -12.23
C ARG A 123 15.07 -29.31 -13.46
N LYS A 124 16.20 -28.81 -13.97
CA LYS A 124 16.88 -29.35 -15.17
C LYS A 124 17.95 -30.38 -14.85
N GLY A 125 18.40 -30.47 -13.59
CA GLY A 125 19.41 -31.42 -13.17
C GLY A 125 18.88 -32.87 -13.11
N PRO A 126 19.77 -33.87 -13.18
CA PRO A 126 19.40 -35.25 -12.87
C PRO A 126 18.84 -35.32 -11.45
N ALA A 127 17.96 -36.31 -11.18
CA ALA A 127 17.40 -36.52 -9.85
C ALA A 127 18.52 -36.48 -8.80
N PRO A 128 18.36 -35.69 -7.72
CA PRO A 128 19.42 -35.51 -6.75
C PRO A 128 19.85 -36.88 -6.22
N ALA A 129 21.16 -37.11 -6.16
CA ALA A 129 21.70 -38.28 -5.48
C ALA A 129 21.12 -38.30 -4.06
N ARG A 130 20.68 -39.49 -3.62
CA ARG A 130 20.07 -39.70 -2.31
C ARG A 130 20.94 -39.03 -1.23
N SER A 131 20.35 -38.14 -0.44
CA SER A 131 21.11 -37.35 0.52
C SER A 131 21.70 -38.28 1.58
N ALA A 132 22.91 -37.97 2.06
CA ALA A 132 23.47 -38.64 3.25
C ALA A 132 22.59 -38.42 4.50
N PHE A 133 21.71 -37.40 4.47
CA PHE A 133 20.71 -37.14 5.49
C PHE A 133 19.39 -37.92 5.28
N ASP A 134 19.21 -38.58 4.13
CA ASP A 134 18.07 -39.50 3.87
C ASP A 134 18.39 -40.96 4.24
N ALA A 135 19.60 -41.20 4.78
CA ALA A 135 19.96 -42.49 5.34
C ALA A 135 19.32 -42.59 6.74
N GLU A 136 18.52 -43.63 6.97
CA GLU A 136 18.12 -43.94 8.34
C GLU A 136 19.38 -44.23 9.15
N PRO A 137 19.52 -43.68 10.38
CA PRO A 137 20.66 -43.98 11.22
C PRO A 137 20.73 -45.50 11.44
N GLU A 138 21.89 -46.09 11.16
CA GLU A 138 22.12 -47.50 11.43
C GLU A 138 21.82 -47.76 12.91
N ARG A 139 20.90 -48.71 13.17
CA ARG A 139 20.60 -49.12 14.54
C ARG A 139 21.86 -49.72 15.13
N VAL A 140 22.50 -48.97 16.02
CA VAL A 140 23.61 -49.46 16.82
C VAL A 140 23.03 -50.42 17.85
N GLU A 141 23.17 -51.72 17.62
CA GLU A 141 22.85 -52.71 18.63
C GLU A 141 23.88 -52.58 19.75
N PHE A 142 23.45 -52.02 20.89
CA PHE A 142 24.23 -52.05 22.11
C PHE A 142 24.25 -53.50 22.60
N VAL A 143 25.32 -54.22 22.30
CA VAL A 143 25.57 -55.53 22.91
C VAL A 143 25.95 -55.26 24.37
N GLU A 144 25.00 -55.44 25.28
CA GLU A 144 25.30 -55.52 26.71
C GLU A 144 26.24 -56.72 26.94
N ALA A 145 27.51 -56.43 27.24
CA ALA A 145 28.45 -57.43 27.69
C ALA A 145 28.00 -57.94 29.07
N ALA A 146 27.24 -59.04 29.06
CA ALA A 146 26.93 -59.80 30.26
C ALA A 146 28.23 -60.33 30.88
N SER A 147 28.35 -60.12 32.19
CA SER A 147 29.48 -60.46 33.07
C SER A 147 29.72 -61.95 33.21
#